data_AF-A0A0B6TSP5-F1
#
_entry.id   AF-A0A0B6TSP5-F1
#
_cell.length_a   1.000
_cell.length_b   1.000
_cell.length_c   1.000
_cell.angle_alpha   90.00
_cell.angle_beta   90.00
_cell.angle_gamma   90.00
#
_symmetry.space_group_name_H-M   'P 1'
#
loop_
_entity.id
_entity.type
_entity.pdbx_description
1 polymer ?
#
loop_
_entity_poly.entity_id
_entity_poly.type
_entity_poly.pdbx_seq_one_letter_code
_entity_poly.pdbx_strand_id
1 'polypeptide(L)'
;MSSYRLQPATDRRWWWSLFGVTAVVLLLPAALLPLVPTRAVSSDVRLGMTGYSWSIPLDLSCSPGSDLLVEGWTCGSVSLQTMIVEGGADPDRTLRRMMRAASSGLAPTGAEILREGDARMLIDAPTASVGMSLEGSGEQEGLTMIAVLTGPGEQVVPLADLVWEKFTGQGLPEIVREAIVTPTFEGDGWIPIPFEPLEMTKVSV
;
A
#
# COMPACT_ATOMS: atom_id res chain seq x y z
N MET A 1 10.01 8.20 -73.34
CA MET A 1 10.35 8.12 -71.91
C MET A 1 9.61 6.92 -71.33
N SER A 2 10.30 5.82 -71.07
CA SER A 2 9.74 4.67 -70.33
C SER A 2 10.42 4.63 -68.96
N SER A 3 9.61 4.80 -67.91
CA SER A 3 10.06 4.85 -66.52
C SER A 3 10.52 3.47 -66.06
N TYR A 4 11.77 3.36 -65.64
CA TYR A 4 12.29 2.17 -64.95
C TYR A 4 11.66 2.12 -63.55
N ARG A 5 10.66 1.26 -63.34
CA ARG A 5 10.16 0.95 -61.99
C ARG A 5 11.04 -0.12 -61.39
N LEU A 6 11.89 0.30 -60.43
CA LEU A 6 12.52 -0.61 -59.48
C LEU A 6 11.42 -1.23 -58.61
N GLN A 7 10.74 -2.26 -59.10
CA GLN A 7 10.03 -3.17 -58.19
C GLN A 7 11.11 -3.95 -57.47
N PRO A 8 11.28 -3.79 -56.14
CA PRO A 8 12.19 -4.64 -55.40
C PRO A 8 11.69 -6.08 -55.59
N ALA A 9 12.54 -6.94 -56.16
CA ALA A 9 12.31 -8.37 -56.20
C ALA A 9 12.21 -8.83 -54.74
N THR A 10 10.99 -8.92 -54.24
CA THR A 10 10.72 -9.36 -52.87
C THR A 10 10.96 -10.86 -52.87
N ASP A 11 12.21 -11.24 -52.62
CA ASP A 11 12.57 -12.63 -52.47
C ASP A 11 11.83 -13.18 -51.24
N ARG A 12 10.87 -14.07 -51.49
CA ARG A 12 10.06 -14.72 -50.47
C ARG A 12 10.94 -15.35 -49.39
N ARG A 13 12.14 -15.83 -49.74
CA ARG A 13 13.10 -16.41 -48.79
C ARG A 13 13.62 -15.37 -47.79
N TRP A 14 13.87 -14.15 -48.26
CA TRP A 14 14.31 -13.04 -47.41
C TRP A 14 13.23 -12.67 -46.39
N TRP A 15 11.96 -12.60 -46.82
CA TRP A 15 10.83 -12.36 -45.91
C TRP A 15 10.67 -13.44 -44.85
N TRP A 16 10.79 -14.72 -45.22
CA TRP A 16 10.72 -15.82 -44.24
C TRP A 16 11.90 -15.80 -43.26
N SER A 17 13.10 -15.44 -43.72
CA SER A 17 14.25 -15.29 -42.81
C SER A 17 14.07 -14.13 -41.84
N LEU A 18 13.54 -12.99 -42.32
CA LEU A 18 13.26 -11.83 -41.47
C LEU A 18 12.25 -12.21 -40.39
N PHE A 19 11.09 -12.77 -40.77
CA PHE A 19 10.07 -13.19 -39.80
C PHE A 19 10.56 -14.26 -38.84
N GLY A 20 11.35 -15.23 -39.33
CA GLY A 20 11.93 -16.28 -38.49
C GLY A 20 12.89 -15.71 -37.44
N VAL A 21 13.81 -14.83 -37.86
CA VAL A 21 14.75 -14.17 -36.94
C VAL A 21 13.99 -13.29 -35.95
N THR A 22 13.03 -12.49 -36.40
CA THR A 22 12.21 -11.65 -35.52
C THR A 22 11.43 -12.51 -34.51
N ALA A 23 10.83 -13.63 -34.94
CA ALA A 23 10.13 -14.54 -34.04
C ALA A 23 11.08 -15.15 -33.00
N VAL A 24 12.28 -15.56 -33.40
CA VAL A 24 13.30 -16.06 -32.45
C VAL A 24 13.68 -14.98 -31.45
N VAL A 25 13.97 -13.76 -31.90
CA VAL A 25 14.35 -12.64 -31.03
C VAL A 25 13.23 -12.30 -30.03
N LEU A 26 11.96 -12.35 -30.46
CA LEU A 26 10.82 -12.07 -29.60
C LEU A 26 10.47 -13.21 -28.64
N LEU A 27 10.73 -14.47 -29.03
CA LEU A 27 10.48 -15.63 -28.18
C LEU A 27 11.65 -15.94 -27.24
N LEU A 28 12.86 -15.46 -27.54
CA LEU A 28 14.05 -15.71 -26.74
C LEU A 28 13.86 -15.29 -25.27
N PRO A 29 13.35 -14.08 -24.94
CA PRO A 29 13.11 -13.70 -23.55
C PRO A 29 12.14 -14.65 -22.85
N ALA A 30 11.05 -15.04 -23.51
CA ALA A 30 10.06 -15.96 -22.93
C ALA A 30 10.62 -17.37 -22.71
N ALA A 31 11.49 -17.85 -23.62
CA ALA A 31 12.18 -19.13 -23.47
C ALA A 31 13.26 -19.10 -22.37
N LEU A 32 13.83 -17.92 -22.08
CA LEU A 32 14.82 -17.73 -21.02
C LEU A 32 14.19 -17.46 -19.65
N LEU A 33 12.93 -16.99 -19.56
CA LEU A 33 12.21 -16.76 -18.30
C LEU A 33 12.34 -17.90 -17.27
N PRO A 34 12.14 -19.20 -17.61
CA PRO A 34 12.23 -20.27 -16.62
C PRO A 34 13.66 -20.56 -16.14
N LEU A 35 14.69 -20.07 -16.85
CA LEU A 35 16.10 -20.25 -16.51
C LEU A 35 16.65 -19.13 -15.63
N VAL A 36 15.96 -18.00 -15.52
CA VAL A 36 16.37 -16.90 -14.65
C VAL A 36 15.87 -17.18 -13.23
N PRO A 37 16.77 -17.44 -12.25
CA PRO A 37 16.35 -17.58 -10.88
C PRO A 37 15.78 -16.25 -10.39
N THR A 38 14.50 -16.26 -10.00
CA THR A 38 13.88 -15.12 -9.32
C THR A 38 14.61 -14.94 -7.99
N ARG A 39 15.47 -13.92 -7.88
CA ARG A 39 15.95 -13.52 -6.57
C ARG A 39 14.73 -12.97 -5.84
N ALA A 40 14.29 -13.66 -4.78
CA ALA A 40 13.42 -13.05 -3.79
C ALA A 40 14.25 -11.93 -3.15
N VAL A 41 14.18 -10.74 -3.73
CA VAL A 41 14.80 -9.54 -3.15
C VAL A 41 13.94 -9.21 -1.96
N SER A 42 14.32 -9.67 -0.77
CA SER A 42 13.75 -9.17 0.47
C SER A 42 14.42 -7.83 0.77
N SER A 43 13.63 -6.78 0.96
CA SER A 43 14.10 -5.48 1.43
C SER A 43 13.51 -5.17 2.80
N ASP A 44 14.26 -4.41 3.59
CA ASP A 44 13.78 -3.94 4.88
C ASP A 44 12.61 -2.98 4.69
N VAL A 45 11.55 -3.19 5.45
CA VAL A 45 10.32 -2.41 5.35
C VAL A 45 10.50 -1.09 6.10
N ARG A 46 10.24 0.00 5.38
CA ARG A 46 10.34 1.36 5.91
C ARG A 46 9.11 2.14 5.52
N LEU A 47 8.35 2.63 6.49
CA LEU A 47 7.30 3.59 6.21
C LEU A 47 7.95 4.91 5.80
N GLY A 48 7.39 5.58 4.81
CA GLY A 48 8.00 6.74 4.17
C GLY A 48 7.56 6.88 2.74
N MET A 49 8.24 7.78 2.02
CA MET A 49 8.10 7.90 0.58
C MET A 49 9.41 8.44 0.02
N THR A 50 9.89 7.82 -1.05
CA THR A 50 11.09 8.27 -1.76
C THR A 50 10.96 9.75 -2.14
N GLY A 51 11.97 10.55 -1.81
CA GLY A 51 11.98 12.00 -1.99
C GLY A 51 11.68 12.80 -0.72
N TYR A 52 11.20 12.16 0.34
CA TYR A 52 11.05 12.76 1.67
C TYR A 52 12.13 12.25 2.63
N SER A 53 12.56 13.09 3.58
CA SER A 53 13.54 12.70 4.62
C SER A 53 12.91 11.87 5.73
N TRP A 54 11.58 11.91 5.87
CA TRP A 54 10.86 11.20 6.92
C TRP A 54 10.71 9.72 6.58
N SER A 55 11.28 8.86 7.42
CA SER A 55 11.10 7.41 7.33
C SER A 55 11.07 6.74 8.70
N ILE A 56 10.28 5.68 8.84
CA ILE A 56 10.12 4.89 10.06
C ILE A 56 10.38 3.41 9.72
N PRO A 57 11.47 2.78 10.23
CA PRO A 57 11.73 1.36 9.97
C PRO A 57 10.81 0.46 10.79
N LEU A 58 10.35 -0.64 10.19
CA LEU A 58 9.52 -1.65 10.86
C LEU A 58 10.32 -2.89 11.34
N ASP A 59 11.64 -2.92 11.17
CA ASP A 59 12.50 -4.03 11.63
C ASP A 59 12.08 -5.42 11.09
N LEU A 60 11.53 -5.46 9.88
CA LEU A 60 11.14 -6.68 9.18
C LEU A 60 11.53 -6.59 7.69
N SER A 61 11.70 -7.73 7.03
CA SER A 61 12.07 -7.80 5.62
C SER A 61 10.97 -8.47 4.80
N CYS A 62 10.49 -7.78 3.76
CA CYS A 62 9.44 -8.26 2.86
C CYS A 62 9.86 -8.11 1.40
N SER A 63 9.10 -8.72 0.49
CA SER A 63 9.33 -8.48 -0.94
C SER A 63 8.86 -7.07 -1.30
N PRO A 64 9.64 -6.25 -2.03
CA PRO A 64 9.18 -4.96 -2.49
C PRO A 64 7.98 -5.15 -3.42
N GLY A 65 7.02 -4.23 -3.33
CA GLY A 65 5.89 -4.18 -4.24
C GLY A 65 6.35 -3.94 -5.68
N SER A 66 5.52 -4.35 -6.64
CA SER A 66 5.77 -4.11 -8.07
C SER A 66 5.28 -2.74 -8.55
N ASP A 67 4.63 -1.96 -7.68
CA ASP A 67 4.13 -0.63 -8.04
C ASP A 67 5.29 0.37 -8.08
N LEU A 68 5.34 1.16 -9.14
CA LEU A 68 6.36 2.19 -9.35
C LEU A 68 5.94 3.55 -8.81
N LEU A 69 4.65 3.75 -8.55
CA LEU A 69 4.07 5.02 -8.14
C LEU A 69 3.89 5.12 -6.63
N VAL A 70 3.77 3.99 -5.94
CA VAL A 70 3.56 3.91 -4.50
C VAL A 70 4.63 3.01 -3.90
N GLU A 71 5.29 3.49 -2.86
CA GLU A 71 6.27 2.68 -2.15
C GLU A 71 5.53 1.64 -1.29
N GLY A 72 5.92 0.38 -1.39
CA GLY A 72 5.17 -0.70 -0.76
C GLY A 72 5.90 -2.01 -0.75
N TRP A 73 5.37 -2.95 0.03
CA TRP A 73 5.91 -4.28 0.26
C TRP A 73 4.80 -5.32 0.27
N THR A 74 5.15 -6.55 -0.07
CA THR A 74 4.33 -7.74 0.08
C THR A 74 4.95 -8.63 1.14
N CYS A 75 4.26 -8.72 2.28
CA CYS A 75 4.62 -9.50 3.45
C CYS A 75 3.72 -10.75 3.52
N GLY A 76 4.13 -11.82 2.82
CA GLY A 76 3.29 -13.01 2.69
C GLY A 76 2.04 -12.72 1.86
N SER A 77 0.85 -12.76 2.47
CA SER A 77 -0.41 -12.41 1.82
C SER A 77 -0.89 -10.97 2.07
N VAL A 78 -0.12 -10.18 2.83
CA VAL A 78 -0.45 -8.79 3.15
C VAL A 78 0.34 -7.85 2.26
N SER A 79 -0.35 -6.94 1.59
CA SER A 79 0.26 -5.80 0.92
C SER A 79 0.29 -4.60 1.87
N LEU A 80 1.46 -4.01 2.04
CA LEU A 80 1.68 -2.77 2.75
C LEU A 80 2.03 -1.69 1.73
N GLN A 81 1.30 -0.60 1.72
CA GLN A 81 1.61 0.59 0.93
C GLN A 81 1.84 1.77 1.86
N THR A 82 2.80 2.62 1.54
CA THR A 82 3.13 3.81 2.29
C THR A 82 3.20 5.02 1.37
N MET A 83 2.80 6.17 1.90
CA MET A 83 2.88 7.45 1.21
C MET A 83 2.99 8.59 2.22
N ILE A 84 3.60 9.69 1.79
CA ILE A 84 3.59 10.95 2.53
C ILE A 84 2.80 11.96 1.72
N VAL A 85 1.83 12.59 2.35
CA VAL A 85 1.00 13.63 1.73
C VAL A 85 1.10 14.91 2.55
N GLU A 86 0.83 16.04 1.91
CA GLU A 86 0.58 17.28 2.65
C GLU A 86 -0.70 17.10 3.48
N GLY A 87 -0.55 17.25 4.79
CA GLY A 87 -1.64 17.18 5.74
C GLY A 87 -2.57 18.38 5.57
N GLY A 88 -3.88 18.12 5.51
CA GLY A 88 -4.88 19.17 5.56
C GLY A 88 -5.28 19.51 6.99
N ALA A 89 -6.12 20.55 7.16
CA ALA A 89 -6.70 20.92 8.47
C ALA A 89 -7.60 19.83 9.10
N ASP A 90 -7.84 18.72 8.40
CA ASP A 90 -8.70 17.62 8.81
C ASP A 90 -7.97 16.28 8.50
N PRO A 91 -7.21 15.74 9.48
CA PRO A 91 -6.43 14.52 9.32
C PRO A 91 -7.30 13.29 9.02
N ASP A 92 -8.49 13.22 9.63
CA ASP A 92 -9.45 12.13 9.43
C ASP A 92 -9.96 12.09 7.99
N ARG A 93 -10.28 13.26 7.42
CA ARG A 93 -10.64 13.37 6.01
C ARG A 93 -9.49 12.99 5.10
N THR A 94 -8.27 13.34 5.47
CA THR A 94 -7.05 13.01 4.71
C THR A 94 -6.86 11.49 4.66
N LEU A 95 -6.94 10.80 5.80
CA LEU A 95 -6.87 9.34 5.88
C LEU A 95 -7.96 8.67 5.03
N ARG A 96 -9.22 9.10 5.17
CA ARG A 96 -10.34 8.58 4.36
C ARG A 96 -10.17 8.83 2.86
N ARG A 97 -9.57 9.96 2.46
CA ARG A 97 -9.29 10.26 1.05
C ARG A 97 -8.21 9.33 0.51
N MET A 98 -7.16 9.08 1.27
CA MET A 98 -6.05 8.24 0.81
C MET A 98 -6.39 6.76 0.83
N MET A 99 -7.19 6.30 1.79
CA MET A 99 -7.78 4.96 1.75
C MET A 99 -8.60 4.72 0.48
N ARG A 100 -9.38 5.73 0.01
CA ARG A 100 -10.07 5.65 -1.29
C ARG A 100 -9.12 5.57 -2.46
N ALA A 101 -8.03 6.33 -2.41
CA ALA A 101 -7.04 6.35 -3.49
C ALA A 101 -6.30 5.00 -3.59
N ALA A 102 -5.93 4.41 -2.45
CA ALA A 102 -5.15 3.18 -2.39
C ALA A 102 -5.96 1.91 -2.69
N SER A 103 -7.22 1.83 -2.23
CA SER A 103 -8.04 0.62 -2.36
C SER A 103 -8.78 0.48 -3.69
N SER A 104 -8.70 1.48 -4.59
CA SER A 104 -9.48 1.57 -5.84
C SER A 104 -11.01 1.42 -5.67
N GLY A 105 -11.50 1.47 -4.43
CA GLY A 105 -12.88 1.26 -4.04
C GLY A 105 -13.53 2.49 -3.38
N LEU A 106 -14.82 2.37 -3.09
CA LEU A 106 -15.55 3.29 -2.22
C LEU A 106 -15.09 3.02 -0.78
N ALA A 107 -14.15 3.81 -0.26
CA ALA A 107 -13.82 3.73 1.16
C ALA A 107 -15.09 3.97 2.00
N PRO A 108 -15.18 3.36 3.18
CA PRO A 108 -16.36 3.43 4.01
C PRO A 108 -16.67 4.88 4.35
N THR A 109 -17.79 5.37 3.81
CA THR A 109 -18.36 6.64 4.24
C THR A 109 -18.92 6.44 5.64
N GLY A 110 -18.09 6.74 6.64
CA GLY A 110 -18.52 6.79 8.04
C GLY A 110 -18.00 5.69 8.97
N ALA A 111 -17.04 4.86 8.53
CA ALA A 111 -16.31 4.02 9.48
C ALA A 111 -15.63 4.86 10.56
N GLU A 112 -15.70 4.38 11.80
CA GLU A 112 -15.13 5.02 12.96
C GLU A 112 -13.61 5.06 12.85
N ILE A 113 -13.03 6.18 13.26
CA ILE A 113 -11.59 6.39 13.26
C ILE A 113 -11.11 6.29 14.70
N LEU A 114 -10.25 5.30 14.96
CA LEU A 114 -9.48 5.24 16.19
C LEU A 114 -8.46 6.39 16.17
N ARG A 115 -8.38 7.15 17.27
CA ARG A 115 -7.46 8.28 17.42
C ARG A 115 -6.62 8.08 18.66
N GLU A 116 -5.31 8.20 18.50
CA GLU A 116 -4.34 8.16 19.60
C GLU A 116 -3.26 9.20 19.34
N GLY A 117 -3.32 10.33 20.06
CA GLY A 117 -2.48 11.49 19.77
C GLY A 117 -2.58 11.95 18.31
N ASP A 118 -1.44 11.96 17.63
CA ASP A 118 -1.30 12.33 16.21
C ASP A 118 -1.52 11.15 15.25
N ALA A 119 -1.83 9.95 15.77
CA ALA A 119 -2.10 8.76 15.00
C ALA A 119 -3.61 8.52 14.82
N ARG A 120 -3.98 8.04 13.64
CA ARG A 120 -5.35 7.60 13.33
C ARG A 120 -5.34 6.25 12.66
N MET A 121 -6.39 5.47 12.90
CA MET A 121 -6.62 4.20 12.21
C MET A 121 -8.07 4.08 11.73
N LEU A 122 -8.23 3.49 10.56
CA LEU A 122 -9.50 3.20 9.91
C LEU A 122 -9.48 1.76 9.39
N ILE A 123 -10.52 0.99 9.71
CA ILE A 123 -10.71 -0.35 9.16
C ILE A 123 -11.74 -0.28 8.03
N ASP A 124 -11.36 -0.76 6.85
CA ASP A 124 -12.22 -0.92 5.68
C ASP A 124 -12.50 -2.41 5.44
N ALA A 125 -13.57 -2.88 6.08
CA ALA A 125 -14.03 -4.26 5.99
C ALA A 125 -14.33 -4.71 4.54
N PRO A 126 -15.06 -3.95 3.69
CA PRO A 126 -15.30 -4.29 2.30
C PRO A 126 -14.05 -4.63 1.47
N THR A 127 -12.94 -3.96 1.74
CA THR A 127 -11.68 -4.16 0.98
C THR A 127 -10.65 -4.99 1.75
N ALA A 128 -10.98 -5.43 2.97
CA ALA A 128 -10.06 -6.07 3.90
C ALA A 128 -8.76 -5.24 4.08
N SER A 129 -8.93 -3.92 4.19
CA SER A 129 -7.83 -2.98 4.31
C SER A 129 -7.87 -2.25 5.66
N VAL A 130 -6.70 -1.97 6.22
CA VAL A 130 -6.52 -1.13 7.40
C VAL A 130 -5.64 0.04 7.02
N GLY A 131 -6.19 1.25 7.16
CA GLY A 131 -5.47 2.50 6.94
C GLY A 131 -5.01 3.09 8.26
N MET A 132 -3.76 3.54 8.31
CA MET A 132 -3.22 4.27 9.44
C MET A 132 -2.59 5.56 8.94
N SER A 133 -2.70 6.63 9.72
CA SER A 133 -2.00 7.88 9.44
C SER A 133 -1.35 8.44 10.68
N LEU A 134 -0.18 9.05 10.51
CA LEU A 134 0.55 9.79 11.54
C LEU A 134 0.79 11.22 11.04
N GLU A 135 0.41 12.22 11.83
CA GLU A 135 0.81 13.61 11.56
C GLU A 135 2.28 13.82 11.94
N GLY A 136 3.01 14.52 11.07
CA GLY A 136 4.39 14.89 11.31
C GLY A 136 4.48 16.10 12.24
N SER A 137 5.55 16.14 13.04
CA SER A 137 5.87 17.25 13.93
C SER A 137 7.28 17.80 13.65
N GLY A 138 7.56 19.02 14.12
CA GLY A 138 8.86 19.68 13.93
C GLY A 138 9.17 19.91 12.45
N GLU A 139 10.26 19.31 11.95
CA GLU A 139 10.65 19.43 10.54
C GLU A 139 9.65 18.78 9.55
N GLN A 140 8.73 17.95 10.06
CA GLN A 140 7.71 17.27 9.27
C GLN A 140 6.31 17.87 9.47
N GLU A 141 6.22 19.05 10.09
CA GLU A 141 4.94 19.74 10.31
C GLU A 141 4.23 20.01 8.97
N GLY A 142 2.92 19.76 8.93
CA GLY A 142 2.12 19.86 7.71
C GLY A 142 2.24 18.67 6.77
N LEU A 143 2.96 17.62 7.15
CA LEU A 143 2.97 16.33 6.44
C LEU A 143 2.21 15.26 7.22
N THR A 144 1.66 14.30 6.49
CA THR A 144 0.99 13.13 7.06
C THR A 144 1.53 11.88 6.38
N MET A 145 2.09 10.97 7.18
CA MET A 145 2.47 9.65 6.72
C MET A 145 1.25 8.75 6.76
N ILE A 146 1.04 7.96 5.71
CA ILE A 146 -0.10 7.07 5.58
C ILE A 146 0.42 5.67 5.24
N ALA A 147 -0.04 4.69 6.00
CA ALA A 147 0.23 3.28 5.77
C ALA A 147 -1.12 2.57 5.50
N VAL A 148 -1.21 1.81 4.41
CA VAL A 148 -2.39 1.02 4.07
C VAL A 148 -1.98 -0.43 4.00
N LEU A 149 -2.55 -1.26 4.86
CA LEU A 149 -2.36 -2.70 4.88
C LEU A 149 -3.58 -3.35 4.24
N THR A 150 -3.39 -4.30 3.32
CA THR A 150 -4.49 -5.01 2.66
C THR A 150 -4.20 -6.50 2.64
N GLY A 151 -5.14 -7.31 3.13
CA GLY A 151 -4.98 -8.76 3.16
C GLY A 151 -5.97 -9.44 4.12
N PRO A 152 -5.82 -10.76 4.35
CA PRO A 152 -6.63 -11.49 5.31
C PRO A 152 -6.46 -10.96 6.73
N GLY A 153 -7.55 -10.72 7.46
CA GLY A 153 -7.55 -10.07 8.78
C GLY A 153 -6.55 -10.67 9.78
N GLU A 154 -6.51 -12.00 9.92
CA GLU A 154 -5.56 -12.70 10.80
C GLU A 154 -4.08 -12.42 10.47
N GLN A 155 -3.77 -12.19 9.19
CA GLN A 155 -2.41 -11.90 8.74
C GLN A 155 -2.10 -10.39 8.77
N VAL A 156 -3.13 -9.54 8.69
CA VAL A 156 -3.02 -8.09 8.80
C VAL A 156 -2.74 -7.67 10.25
N VAL A 157 -3.37 -8.29 11.24
CA VAL A 157 -3.25 -7.89 12.66
C VAL A 157 -1.80 -7.74 13.14
N PRO A 158 -0.88 -8.71 12.95
CA PRO A 158 0.50 -8.57 13.42
C PRO A 158 1.25 -7.40 12.78
N LEU A 159 1.02 -7.15 11.48
CA LEU A 159 1.69 -6.06 10.76
C LEU A 159 1.06 -4.71 11.10
N ALA A 160 -0.27 -4.68 11.28
CA ALA A 160 -1.01 -3.51 11.74
C ALA A 160 -0.58 -3.11 13.15
N ASP A 161 -0.43 -4.08 14.06
CA ASP A 161 0.05 -3.86 15.42
C ASP A 161 1.43 -3.21 15.44
N LEU A 162 2.34 -3.73 14.62
CA LEU A 162 3.69 -3.20 14.50
C LEU A 162 3.73 -1.77 13.95
N VAL A 163 2.92 -1.47 12.93
CA VAL A 163 2.80 -0.10 12.40
C VAL A 163 2.24 0.84 13.48
N TRP A 164 1.20 0.39 14.18
CA TRP A 164 0.56 1.17 15.24
C TRP A 164 1.50 1.43 16.42
N GLU A 165 2.28 0.44 16.83
CA GLU A 165 3.30 0.55 17.86
C GLU A 165 4.38 1.56 17.44
N LYS A 166 4.82 1.55 16.18
CA LYS A 166 5.77 2.54 15.68
C LYS A 166 5.19 3.96 15.61
N PHE A 167 3.87 4.10 15.46
CA PHE A 167 3.20 5.40 15.42
C PHE A 167 2.91 5.96 16.81
N THR A 168 2.49 5.11 17.76
CA THR A 168 1.96 5.54 19.06
C THR A 168 2.83 5.15 20.25
N GLY A 169 3.77 4.22 20.06
CA GLY A 169 4.51 3.57 21.14
C GLY A 169 3.71 2.51 21.91
N GLN A 170 2.48 2.21 21.47
CA GLN A 170 1.58 1.26 22.11
C GLN A 170 1.06 0.23 21.10
N GLY A 171 0.83 -1.00 21.57
CA GLY A 171 0.20 -2.03 20.74
C GLY A 171 -1.28 -1.74 20.47
N LEU A 172 -1.82 -2.41 19.46
CA LEU A 172 -3.23 -2.37 19.11
C LEU A 172 -4.13 -2.84 20.27
N PRO A 173 -5.20 -2.10 20.61
CA PRO A 173 -6.21 -2.55 21.54
C PRO A 173 -6.90 -3.85 21.05
N GLU A 174 -7.23 -4.75 21.97
CA GLU A 174 -7.80 -6.07 21.62
C GLU A 174 -9.08 -5.95 20.78
N ILE A 175 -9.93 -4.97 21.10
CA ILE A 175 -11.19 -4.71 20.37
C ILE A 175 -10.94 -4.38 18.89
N VAL A 176 -9.80 -3.76 18.58
CA VAL A 176 -9.40 -3.39 17.21
C VAL A 176 -8.84 -4.61 16.49
N ARG A 177 -8.09 -5.47 17.20
CA ARG A 177 -7.59 -6.74 16.64
C ARG A 177 -8.75 -7.63 16.22
N GLU A 178 -9.75 -7.78 17.08
CA GLU A 178 -10.97 -8.55 16.79
C GLU A 178 -11.72 -7.98 15.58
N ALA A 179 -11.86 -6.65 15.50
CA ALA A 179 -12.53 -5.98 14.38
C ALA A 179 -11.81 -6.16 13.03
N ILE A 180 -10.48 -6.32 13.04
CA ILE A 180 -9.70 -6.62 11.83
C ILE A 180 -9.90 -8.09 11.40
N VAL A 181 -9.91 -9.04 12.34
CA VAL A 181 -10.04 -10.48 12.05
C VAL A 181 -11.45 -10.83 11.59
N THR A 182 -12.45 -10.37 12.33
CA THR A 182 -13.86 -10.66 12.07
C THR A 182 -14.60 -9.36 11.87
N PRO A 183 -14.58 -8.79 10.65
CA PRO A 183 -15.39 -7.61 10.36
C PRO A 183 -16.87 -8.01 10.45
N THR A 184 -17.50 -7.74 11.59
CA THR A 184 -18.94 -7.98 11.78
C THR A 184 -19.73 -6.97 10.94
N PHE A 185 -20.37 -7.47 9.89
CA PHE A 185 -21.38 -6.74 9.14
C PHE A 185 -22.71 -6.84 9.88
N GLU A 186 -23.00 -5.92 10.80
CA GLU A 186 -24.39 -5.70 11.21
C GLU A 186 -25.11 -4.87 10.14
N GLY A 187 -26.33 -5.31 9.81
CA GLY A 187 -27.10 -5.01 8.60
C GLY A 187 -27.56 -3.57 8.37
N ASP A 188 -26.86 -2.59 8.92
CA ASP A 188 -26.89 -1.18 8.52
C ASP A 188 -25.48 -0.62 8.75
N GLY A 189 -24.55 -0.87 7.82
CA GLY A 189 -23.36 -0.05 7.50
C GLY A 189 -22.43 0.54 8.57
N TRP A 190 -22.48 0.19 9.86
CA TRP A 190 -21.77 0.92 10.91
C TRP A 190 -21.13 0.00 11.95
N ILE A 191 -19.85 0.26 12.29
CA ILE A 191 -19.15 -0.31 13.45
C ILE A 191 -19.09 0.79 14.52
N PRO A 192 -19.83 0.68 15.63
CA PRO A 192 -19.55 1.47 16.82
C PRO A 192 -18.42 0.78 17.57
N ILE A 193 -17.24 1.37 17.61
CA ILE A 193 -16.19 0.94 18.51
C ILE A 193 -16.49 1.61 19.87
N PRO A 194 -16.82 0.85 20.92
CA PRO A 194 -17.15 1.45 22.21
C PRO A 194 -15.87 1.95 22.88
N PHE A 195 -15.54 3.23 22.66
CA PHE A 195 -14.49 3.91 23.41
C PHE A 195 -15.13 4.83 24.45
N GLU A 196 -15.01 4.46 25.73
CA GLU A 196 -15.18 5.41 26.82
C GLU A 196 -14.02 6.41 26.77
N PRO A 197 -14.27 7.73 26.68
CA PRO A 197 -13.19 8.69 26.84
C PRO A 197 -12.69 8.60 28.27
N LEU A 198 -11.40 8.24 28.44
CA LEU A 198 -10.72 8.43 29.71
C LEU A 198 -10.80 9.91 30.06
N GLU A 199 -11.67 10.26 31.01
CA GLU A 199 -11.73 11.59 31.59
C GLU A 199 -10.35 11.95 32.11
N MET A 200 -9.74 12.96 31.48
CA MET A 200 -8.55 13.62 31.99
C MET A 200 -8.87 14.16 33.38
N THR A 201 -8.42 13.43 34.40
CA THR A 201 -8.41 13.93 35.77
C THR A 201 -7.45 15.12 35.81
N LYS A 202 -8.01 16.33 35.84
CA LYS A 202 -7.27 17.56 36.17
C LYS A 202 -6.59 17.34 37.53
N VAL A 203 -5.28 17.10 37.52
CA VAL A 203 -4.46 17.30 38.71
C VAL A 203 -4.07 18.77 38.73
N SER A 204 -4.84 19.54 39.48
CA SER A 204 -4.40 20.85 39.95
C SER A 204 -3.40 20.65 41.09
N VAL A 205 -2.16 21.10 40.90
CA VAL A 205 -1.28 21.57 41.97
C VAL A 205 -0.67 22.88 41.51
#